data_AF-A0A654BD29-F1
#
_entry.id   AF-A0A654BD29-F1
#
_cell.length_a   1.000
_cell.length_b   1.000
_cell.length_c   1.000
_cell.angle_alpha   90.00
_cell.angle_beta   90.00
_cell.angle_gamma   90.00
#
_symmetry.space_group_name_H-M   'P 1'
#
loop_
_entity.id
_entity.type
_entity.pdbx_description
1 polymer ?
#
loop_
_entity_poly.entity_id
_entity_poly.type
_entity_poly.pdbx_seq_one_letter_code
_entity_poly.pdbx_strand_id
1 'polypeptide(L)'
;MKLAHWQVDLQQIKQLRLFNQVAVDNLDQLLKEFRAYDLEASEVLLSPFNRNQHLYLLISGRLRVYLGSLDNQAVSTLEVGDCAGEISFIDNERPSAYVVAEQPSTVLRLHRESLIELFHQSPQMMQNLLELLCERVRQGNRQILDSEQHANVDTLTGSFNRRWLEHVFARENARCAFSGQPLSLLMLDVDHFKRYNDQHGHLAGDYALCLVAHTLRNQLRPKDSLVRFGGEEFVIVLPELAAKEARGIGERLRKSLEQISTFYSPVGVLPGVTISLGLTQMQNSDSLQALIARADAALYQAKQQGRNRLCG
;
A
#
# COMPACT_ATOMS: atom_id res chain seq x y z
N MET A 1 -9.87 -34.13 1.17
CA MET A 1 -10.87 -33.91 2.22
C MET A 1 -11.54 -35.24 2.47
N LYS A 2 -11.63 -35.68 3.73
CA LYS A 2 -12.32 -36.91 4.11
C LYS A 2 -13.61 -36.56 4.85
N LEU A 3 -14.67 -37.35 4.64
CA LEU A 3 -15.94 -37.11 5.33
C LEU A 3 -15.74 -37.40 6.82
N ALA A 4 -16.11 -36.45 7.67
CA ALA A 4 -15.91 -36.56 9.11
C ALA A 4 -17.22 -36.92 9.81
N HIS A 5 -17.15 -37.76 10.84
CA HIS A 5 -18.27 -37.94 11.77
C HIS A 5 -18.29 -36.77 12.75
N TRP A 6 -19.32 -35.94 12.63
CA TRP A 6 -19.50 -34.78 13.47
C TRP A 6 -20.72 -34.95 14.36
N GLN A 7 -20.55 -34.75 15.66
CA GLN A 7 -21.62 -34.73 16.64
C GLN A 7 -21.90 -33.27 16.99
N VAL A 8 -23.14 -32.85 16.76
CA VAL A 8 -23.56 -31.44 16.84
C VAL A 8 -23.61 -30.99 18.29
N ASP A 9 -22.66 -30.15 18.72
CA ASP A 9 -22.82 -29.36 19.94
C ASP A 9 -23.50 -28.02 19.62
N LEU A 10 -24.82 -27.99 19.81
CA LEU A 10 -25.66 -26.82 19.55
C LEU A 10 -25.24 -25.58 20.37
N GLN A 11 -24.62 -25.76 21.54
CA GLN A 11 -24.14 -24.62 22.33
C GLN A 11 -22.89 -24.00 21.72
N GLN A 12 -21.97 -24.83 21.22
CA GLN A 12 -20.76 -24.36 20.56
C GLN A 12 -21.06 -23.68 19.22
N ILE A 13 -22.00 -24.23 18.45
CA ILE A 13 -22.36 -23.72 17.12
C ILE A 13 -23.00 -22.33 17.19
N LYS A 14 -23.87 -22.09 18.17
CA LYS A 14 -24.51 -20.78 18.37
C LYS A 14 -23.51 -19.65 18.64
N GLN A 15 -22.33 -19.98 19.15
CA GLN A 15 -21.27 -19.00 19.41
C GLN A 15 -20.48 -18.65 18.15
N LEU A 16 -20.63 -19.43 17.07
CA LEU A 16 -19.99 -19.14 15.79
C LEU A 16 -20.70 -17.97 15.11
N ARG A 17 -19.91 -17.09 14.49
CA ARG A 17 -20.41 -15.84 13.89
C ARG A 17 -21.55 -16.06 12.90
N LEU A 18 -21.46 -17.10 12.08
CA LEU A 18 -22.48 -17.42 11.08
C LEU A 18 -23.85 -17.76 11.70
N PHE A 19 -23.86 -18.40 12.86
CA PHE A 19 -25.08 -18.89 13.51
C PHE A 19 -25.52 -18.05 14.71
N ASN A 20 -24.84 -16.94 14.97
CA ASN A 20 -25.17 -16.06 16.07
C ASN A 20 -26.63 -15.58 15.96
N GLN A 21 -27.36 -15.62 17.08
CA GLN A 21 -28.78 -15.24 17.17
C GLN A 21 -29.76 -16.03 16.28
N VAL A 22 -29.33 -17.13 15.66
CA VAL A 22 -30.25 -18.03 14.94
C VAL A 22 -31.08 -18.82 15.95
N ALA A 23 -32.41 -18.85 15.75
CA ALA A 23 -33.33 -19.61 16.59
C ALA A 23 -33.00 -21.12 16.58
N VAL A 24 -33.14 -21.79 17.73
CA VAL A 24 -32.78 -23.21 17.90
C VAL A 24 -33.50 -24.10 16.90
N ASP A 25 -34.80 -23.89 16.74
CA ASP A 25 -35.65 -24.73 15.89
C ASP A 25 -35.22 -24.65 14.41
N ASN A 26 -34.71 -23.49 13.99
CA ASN A 26 -34.16 -23.32 12.64
C ASN A 26 -32.75 -23.89 12.54
N LEU A 27 -31.95 -23.81 13.60
CA LEU A 27 -30.57 -24.29 13.63
C LEU A 27 -30.48 -25.79 13.29
N ASP A 28 -31.33 -26.62 13.90
CA ASP A 28 -31.34 -28.06 13.65
C ASP A 28 -31.66 -28.43 12.20
N GLN A 29 -32.51 -27.63 11.54
CA GLN A 29 -32.84 -27.85 10.13
C GLN A 29 -31.70 -27.39 9.22
N LEU A 30 -31.11 -26.23 9.50
CA LEU A 30 -29.97 -25.68 8.77
C LEU A 30 -28.76 -26.60 8.82
N LEU A 31 -28.48 -27.19 9.98
CA LEU A 31 -27.32 -28.05 10.18
C LEU A 31 -27.38 -29.35 9.38
N LYS A 32 -28.56 -29.79 8.93
CA LYS A 32 -28.71 -30.96 8.04
C LYS A 32 -28.16 -30.70 6.64
N GLU A 33 -28.11 -29.44 6.22
CA GLU A 33 -27.53 -29.04 4.92
C GLU A 33 -26.00 -29.02 4.94
N PHE A 34 -25.40 -28.94 6.13
CA PHE A 34 -23.96 -28.96 6.30
C PHE A 34 -23.41 -30.38 6.36
N ARG A 35 -22.23 -30.56 5.76
CA ARG A 35 -21.45 -31.81 5.87
C ARG A 35 -20.07 -31.50 6.41
N ALA A 36 -19.64 -32.26 7.42
CA ALA A 36 -18.32 -32.09 8.01
C ALA A 36 -17.24 -32.80 7.19
N TYR A 37 -16.11 -32.14 7.03
CA TYR A 37 -14.94 -32.67 6.33
C TYR A 37 -13.67 -32.35 7.10
N ASP A 38 -12.79 -33.35 7.19
CA ASP A 38 -11.44 -33.19 7.70
C ASP A 38 -10.46 -32.88 6.58
N LEU A 39 -9.55 -31.97 6.90
CA LEU A 39 -8.43 -31.51 6.10
C LEU A 39 -7.14 -31.96 6.78
N GLU A 40 -6.22 -32.52 6.00
CA GLU A 40 -4.87 -32.79 6.46
C GLU A 40 -4.03 -31.49 6.46
N ALA A 41 -2.94 -31.46 7.22
CA ALA A 41 -2.03 -30.32 7.18
C ALA A 41 -1.48 -30.11 5.77
N SER A 42 -1.37 -28.85 5.35
CA SER A 42 -1.00 -28.42 3.99
C SER A 42 -2.01 -28.80 2.89
N GLU A 43 -3.20 -29.30 3.23
CA GLU A 43 -4.23 -29.58 2.23
C GLU A 43 -4.87 -28.29 1.71
N VAL A 44 -4.97 -28.17 0.37
CA VAL A 44 -5.57 -27.02 -0.30
C VAL A 44 -7.10 -27.17 -0.31
N LEU A 45 -7.79 -26.32 0.45
CA LEU A 45 -9.25 -26.26 0.49
C LEU A 45 -9.84 -25.49 -0.71
N LEU A 46 -9.25 -24.35 -1.06
CA LEU A 46 -9.67 -23.52 -2.19
C LEU A 46 -8.47 -23.19 -3.08
N SER A 47 -8.72 -23.14 -4.39
CA SER A 47 -7.74 -22.79 -5.42
C SER A 47 -8.34 -21.79 -6.41
N PRO A 48 -7.63 -20.73 -6.80
CA PRO A 48 -8.10 -19.77 -7.80
C PRO A 48 -8.35 -20.37 -9.19
N PHE A 49 -7.82 -21.57 -9.46
CA PHE A 49 -7.99 -22.25 -10.74
C PHE A 49 -9.28 -23.06 -10.82
N ASN A 50 -9.87 -23.39 -9.67
CA ASN A 50 -11.06 -24.23 -9.59
C ASN A 50 -12.27 -23.37 -9.22
N ARG A 51 -13.42 -23.63 -9.86
CA ARG A 51 -14.68 -23.04 -9.41
C ARG A 51 -15.02 -23.56 -8.02
N ASN A 52 -15.62 -22.70 -7.21
CA ASN A 52 -16.11 -23.07 -5.90
C ASN A 52 -17.63 -22.88 -5.82
N GLN A 53 -18.34 -23.91 -5.37
CA GLN A 53 -19.80 -23.89 -5.19
C GLN A 53 -20.19 -24.10 -3.74
N HIS A 54 -19.23 -23.97 -2.83
CA HIS A 54 -19.41 -24.36 -1.44
C HIS A 54 -18.95 -23.25 -0.51
N LEU A 55 -19.72 -23.05 0.55
CA LEU A 55 -19.30 -22.28 1.71
C LEU A 55 -18.64 -23.23 2.70
N TYR A 56 -17.49 -22.85 3.25
CA TYR A 56 -16.79 -23.61 4.28
C TYR A 56 -16.73 -22.80 5.56
N LEU A 57 -17.20 -23.37 6.66
CA LEU A 57 -17.09 -22.80 8.00
C LEU A 57 -16.07 -23.60 8.79
N LEU A 58 -15.03 -22.95 9.31
CA LEU A 58 -14.00 -23.61 10.10
C LEU A 58 -14.51 -23.86 11.53
N ILE A 59 -14.54 -25.13 11.94
CA ILE A 59 -14.98 -25.52 13.29
C ILE A 59 -13.85 -26.06 14.18
N SER A 60 -12.73 -26.46 13.59
CA SER A 60 -11.51 -26.84 14.31
C SER A 60 -10.28 -26.63 13.42
N GLY A 61 -9.14 -26.30 14.02
CA GLY A 61 -7.89 -26.09 13.30
C GLY A 61 -7.68 -24.64 12.84
N ARG A 62 -6.90 -24.45 11.77
CA ARG A 62 -6.50 -23.13 11.26
C ARG A 62 -6.20 -23.20 9.77
N LEU A 63 -6.66 -22.21 9.02
CA LEU A 63 -6.39 -22.09 7.58
C LEU A 63 -5.59 -20.82 7.28
N ARG A 64 -4.77 -20.86 6.23
CA ARG A 64 -4.01 -19.72 5.71
C ARG A 64 -4.45 -19.36 4.29
N VAL A 65 -4.46 -18.07 4.00
CA VAL A 65 -4.87 -17.52 2.71
C VAL A 65 -3.66 -16.98 1.96
N TYR A 66 -3.50 -17.39 0.70
CA TYR A 66 -2.39 -16.98 -0.16
C TYR A 66 -2.91 -16.37 -1.47
N LEU A 67 -2.38 -15.20 -1.85
CA LEU A 67 -2.70 -14.55 -3.11
C LEU A 67 -1.65 -14.89 -4.19
N GLY A 68 -2.12 -15.26 -5.38
CA GLY A 68 -1.27 -15.52 -6.54
C GLY A 68 -0.56 -16.88 -6.54
N SER A 69 0.31 -17.14 -5.56
CA SER A 69 1.05 -18.41 -5.41
C SER A 69 1.12 -18.84 -3.94
N LEU A 70 1.25 -20.15 -3.71
CA LEU A 70 1.51 -20.74 -2.38
C LEU A 70 2.92 -20.44 -1.85
N ASP A 71 3.85 -20.05 -2.72
CA ASP A 71 5.21 -19.64 -2.34
C ASP A 71 5.24 -18.23 -1.71
N ASN A 72 4.17 -17.46 -1.89
CA ASN A 72 4.06 -16.12 -1.31
C ASN A 72 3.82 -16.21 0.22
N GLN A 73 4.06 -15.11 0.93
CA GLN A 73 3.63 -15.02 2.32
C GLN A 73 2.10 -15.03 2.41
N ALA A 74 1.58 -15.73 3.43
CA ALA A 74 0.14 -15.75 3.69
C ALA A 74 -0.36 -14.33 4.01
N VAL A 75 -1.42 -13.91 3.33
CA VAL A 75 -1.97 -12.56 3.46
C VAL A 75 -2.98 -12.44 4.60
N SER A 76 -3.54 -13.57 5.03
CA SER A 76 -4.39 -13.68 6.20
C SER A 76 -4.47 -15.11 6.73
N THR A 77 -5.01 -15.24 7.94
CA THR A 77 -5.26 -16.51 8.63
C THR A 77 -6.73 -16.55 9.02
N LEU A 78 -7.38 -17.69 8.83
CA LEU A 78 -8.76 -17.96 9.24
C LEU A 78 -8.73 -18.82 10.50
N GLU A 79 -9.45 -18.37 11.53
CA GLU A 79 -9.57 -19.03 12.82
C GLU A 79 -10.95 -19.68 12.97
N VAL A 80 -11.12 -20.49 14.02
CA VAL A 80 -12.40 -21.18 14.28
C VAL A 80 -13.54 -20.17 14.35
N GLY A 81 -14.61 -20.43 13.58
CA GLY A 81 -15.75 -19.53 13.40
C GLY A 81 -15.69 -18.66 12.15
N ASP A 82 -14.55 -18.61 11.46
CA ASP A 82 -14.44 -17.93 10.16
C ASP A 82 -14.92 -18.80 9.00
N CYS A 83 -15.39 -18.11 7.96
CA CYS A 83 -15.78 -18.73 6.70
C CYS A 83 -14.69 -18.58 5.62
N ALA A 84 -14.73 -19.50 4.65
CA ALA A 84 -13.94 -19.46 3.43
C ALA A 84 -14.84 -19.70 2.21
N GLY A 85 -14.55 -19.00 1.12
CA GLY A 85 -15.22 -19.17 -0.17
C GLY A 85 -16.55 -18.42 -0.31
N GLU A 86 -16.88 -17.51 0.61
CA GLU A 86 -18.18 -16.84 0.70
C GLU A 86 -18.56 -16.09 -0.58
N ILE A 87 -17.61 -15.34 -1.14
CA ILE A 87 -17.83 -14.55 -2.36
C ILE A 87 -18.09 -15.49 -3.54
N SER A 88 -17.16 -16.41 -3.80
CA SER A 88 -17.27 -17.44 -4.85
C SER A 88 -18.52 -18.33 -4.72
N PHE A 89 -18.97 -18.57 -3.48
CA PHE A 89 -20.18 -19.33 -3.19
C PHE A 89 -21.45 -18.55 -3.62
N ILE A 90 -21.48 -17.24 -3.41
CA ILE A 90 -22.61 -16.36 -3.74
C ILE A 90 -22.66 -16.07 -5.24
N ASP A 91 -21.55 -15.64 -5.83
CA ASP A 91 -21.49 -15.24 -7.24
C ASP A 91 -21.24 -16.42 -8.20
N ASN A 92 -20.91 -17.61 -7.67
CA ASN A 92 -20.60 -18.82 -8.42
C ASN A 92 -19.38 -18.69 -9.35
N GLU A 93 -18.41 -17.84 -8.97
CA GLU A 93 -17.13 -17.65 -9.65
C GLU A 93 -15.98 -18.43 -9.01
N ARG A 94 -14.76 -18.22 -9.52
CA ARG A 94 -13.54 -18.78 -8.94
C ARG A 94 -13.11 -17.98 -7.70
N PRO A 95 -12.59 -18.63 -6.65
CA PRO A 95 -11.96 -17.93 -5.53
C PRO A 95 -10.83 -17.01 -5.99
N SER A 96 -10.60 -15.91 -5.28
CA SER A 96 -9.49 -14.98 -5.56
C SER A 96 -8.15 -15.42 -4.96
N ALA A 97 -8.16 -16.41 -4.07
CA ALA A 97 -7.01 -16.82 -3.28
C ALA A 97 -6.98 -18.33 -3.06
N TYR A 98 -5.79 -18.86 -2.76
CA TYR A 98 -5.67 -20.18 -2.17
C TYR A 98 -6.05 -20.13 -0.70
N VAL A 99 -6.73 -21.18 -0.23
CA VAL A 99 -6.95 -21.41 1.20
C VAL A 99 -6.41 -22.79 1.53
N VAL A 100 -5.49 -22.86 2.48
CA VAL A 100 -4.74 -24.09 2.81
C VAL A 100 -4.81 -24.34 4.31
N ALA A 101 -4.99 -25.60 4.71
CA ALA A 101 -4.94 -25.98 6.11
C ALA A 101 -3.50 -25.88 6.64
N GLU A 102 -3.28 -25.09 7.69
CA GLU A 102 -1.97 -25.01 8.35
C GLU A 102 -1.68 -26.25 9.18
N GLN A 103 -2.74 -26.77 9.81
CA GLN A 103 -2.74 -27.94 10.67
C GLN A 103 -3.99 -28.78 10.38
N PRO A 104 -4.09 -30.03 10.89
CA PRO A 104 -5.32 -30.81 10.75
C PRO A 104 -6.54 -29.99 11.19
N SER A 105 -7.52 -29.86 10.31
CA SER A 105 -8.63 -28.92 10.47
C SER A 105 -9.94 -29.57 10.06
N THR A 106 -11.05 -29.15 10.66
CA THR A 106 -12.38 -29.63 10.30
C THR A 106 -13.24 -28.46 9.84
N VAL A 107 -13.88 -28.61 8.69
CA VAL A 107 -14.77 -27.60 8.10
C VAL A 107 -16.17 -28.16 7.89
N LEU A 108 -17.18 -27.34 8.16
CA LEU A 108 -18.55 -27.59 7.75
C LEU A 108 -18.74 -27.01 6.35
N ARG A 109 -19.15 -27.87 5.42
CA ARG A 109 -19.34 -27.54 4.01
C ARG A 109 -20.82 -27.46 3.67
N LEU A 110 -21.20 -26.37 3.01
CA LEU A 110 -22.56 -26.11 2.55
C LEU A 110 -22.58 -25.90 1.04
N HIS A 111 -23.54 -26.53 0.35
CA HIS A 111 -23.69 -26.42 -1.09
C HIS A 111 -24.49 -25.17 -1.49
N ARG A 112 -24.19 -24.53 -2.64
CA ARG A 112 -24.94 -23.34 -3.09
C ARG A 112 -26.41 -23.60 -3.41
N GLU A 113 -26.80 -24.83 -3.68
CA GLU A 113 -28.22 -25.16 -3.93
C GLU A 113 -29.07 -24.88 -2.69
N SER A 114 -28.51 -25.10 -1.50
CA SER A 114 -29.18 -24.78 -0.23
C SER A 114 -29.29 -23.26 0.02
N LEU A 115 -28.64 -22.40 -0.77
CA LEU A 115 -28.61 -20.94 -0.58
C LEU A 115 -30.01 -20.30 -0.64
N ILE A 116 -30.85 -20.74 -1.58
CA ILE A 116 -32.23 -20.23 -1.69
C ILE A 116 -33.06 -20.67 -0.47
N GLU A 117 -32.94 -21.94 -0.07
CA GLU A 117 -33.64 -22.47 1.10
C GLU A 117 -33.18 -21.78 2.39
N LEU A 118 -31.89 -21.49 2.51
CA LEU A 118 -31.30 -20.74 3.62
C LEU A 118 -31.89 -19.33 3.76
N PHE A 119 -32.08 -18.62 2.64
CA PHE A 119 -32.74 -17.31 2.63
C PHE A 119 -34.15 -17.37 3.20
N HIS A 120 -34.90 -18.43 2.90
CA HIS A 120 -36.27 -18.59 3.38
C HIS A 120 -36.34 -19.09 4.82
N GLN A 121 -35.46 -20.01 5.22
CA GLN A 121 -35.51 -20.68 6.52
C GLN A 121 -34.83 -19.87 7.64
N SER A 122 -33.82 -19.05 7.32
CA SER A 122 -33.09 -18.28 8.33
C SER A 122 -32.58 -16.93 7.82
N PRO A 123 -33.45 -15.91 7.80
CA PRO A 123 -33.06 -14.53 7.49
C PRO A 123 -31.90 -14.03 8.37
N GLN A 124 -31.84 -14.45 9.64
CA GLN A 124 -30.79 -14.06 10.56
C GLN A 124 -29.41 -14.60 10.14
N MET A 125 -29.33 -15.87 9.71
CA MET A 125 -28.07 -16.43 9.22
C MET A 125 -27.58 -15.72 7.96
N MET A 126 -28.52 -15.33 7.08
CA MET A 126 -28.18 -14.54 5.89
C MET A 126 -27.70 -13.13 6.24
N GLN A 127 -28.31 -12.49 7.24
CA GLN A 127 -27.82 -11.22 7.76
C GLN A 127 -26.38 -11.38 8.29
N ASN A 128 -26.11 -12.42 9.09
CA ASN A 128 -24.76 -12.69 9.61
C ASN A 128 -23.75 -12.90 8.46
N LEU A 129 -24.14 -13.62 7.40
CA LEU A 129 -23.29 -13.81 6.21
C LEU A 129 -23.00 -12.48 5.49
N LEU A 130 -24.00 -11.61 5.35
CA LEU A 130 -23.82 -10.28 4.76
C LEU A 130 -22.88 -9.40 5.60
N GLU A 131 -23.02 -9.43 6.93
CA GLU A 131 -22.14 -8.72 7.85
C GLU A 131 -20.68 -9.19 7.71
N LEU A 132 -20.45 -10.50 7.67
CA LEU A 132 -19.13 -11.10 7.43
C LEU A 132 -18.51 -10.66 6.09
N LEU A 133 -19.31 -10.62 5.02
CA LEU A 133 -18.86 -10.17 3.70
C LEU A 133 -18.49 -8.67 3.71
N CYS A 134 -19.33 -7.84 4.34
CA CYS A 134 -19.06 -6.41 4.47
C CYS A 134 -17.77 -6.16 5.24
N GLU A 135 -17.52 -6.91 6.33
CA GLU A 135 -16.25 -6.84 7.07
C GLU A 135 -15.06 -7.23 6.19
N ARG A 136 -15.17 -8.34 5.45
CA ARG A 136 -14.11 -8.85 4.58
C ARG A 136 -13.77 -7.88 3.45
N VAL A 137 -14.77 -7.29 2.79
CA VAL A 137 -14.57 -6.26 1.77
C VAL A 137 -13.89 -5.02 2.36
N ARG A 138 -14.32 -4.55 3.55
CA ARG A 138 -13.69 -3.40 4.22
C ARG A 138 -12.25 -3.69 4.64
N GLN A 139 -11.94 -4.91 5.04
CA GLN A 139 -10.56 -5.31 5.38
C GLN A 139 -9.68 -5.36 4.14
N GLY A 140 -10.16 -5.96 3.04
CA GLY A 140 -9.45 -5.97 1.76
C GLY A 140 -9.19 -4.56 1.23
N ASN A 141 -10.19 -3.68 1.25
CA ASN A 141 -10.02 -2.28 0.83
C ASN A 141 -9.00 -1.52 1.70
N ARG A 142 -8.97 -1.77 3.02
CA ARG A 142 -7.96 -1.17 3.92
C ARG A 142 -6.55 -1.65 3.58
N GLN A 143 -6.36 -2.94 3.35
CA GLN A 143 -5.06 -3.48 2.94
C GLN A 143 -4.58 -2.90 1.60
N ILE A 144 -5.49 -2.68 0.64
CA ILE A 144 -5.18 -2.02 -0.62
C ILE A 144 -4.74 -0.57 -0.38
N LEU A 145 -5.51 0.19 0.42
CA LEU A 145 -5.19 1.58 0.74
C LEU A 145 -3.86 1.72 1.50
N ASP A 146 -3.59 0.86 2.47
CA ASP A 146 -2.32 0.84 3.21
C ASP A 146 -1.14 0.50 2.29
N SER A 147 -1.34 -0.45 1.36
CA SER A 147 -0.36 -0.77 0.31
C SER A 147 -0.14 0.42 -0.63
N GLU A 148 -1.17 1.19 -0.97
CA GLU A 148 -1.05 2.37 -1.84
C GLU A 148 -0.38 3.56 -1.15
N GLN A 149 -0.62 3.77 0.14
CA GLN A 149 0.07 4.81 0.91
C GLN A 149 1.56 4.49 1.08
N HIS A 150 1.90 3.24 1.38
CA HIS A 150 3.31 2.79 1.41
C HIS A 150 3.96 2.79 0.02
N ALA A 151 3.19 2.60 -1.06
CA ALA A 151 3.72 2.63 -2.43
C ALA A 151 4.04 4.03 -2.95
N ASN A 152 3.67 5.10 -2.24
CA ASN A 152 3.81 6.49 -2.70
C ASN A 152 4.82 7.33 -1.89
N VAL A 153 5.33 6.80 -0.80
CA VAL A 153 6.28 7.48 0.10
C VAL A 153 7.60 6.72 0.12
N ASP A 154 8.71 7.46 0.12
CA ASP A 154 10.05 6.92 0.34
C ASP A 154 10.26 6.64 1.83
N THR A 155 10.57 5.39 2.17
CA THR A 155 10.66 4.91 3.56
C THR A 155 11.80 5.53 4.35
N LEU A 156 12.89 5.94 3.69
CA LEU A 156 14.03 6.56 4.34
C LEU A 156 13.72 8.02 4.73
N THR A 157 13.26 8.81 3.77
CA THR A 157 13.16 10.27 3.93
C THR A 157 11.76 10.76 4.29
N GLY A 158 10.74 9.89 4.18
CA GLY A 158 9.33 10.24 4.34
C GLY A 158 8.81 11.20 3.26
N SER A 159 9.57 11.45 2.19
CA SER A 159 9.15 12.26 1.04
C SER A 159 8.27 11.43 0.11
N PHE A 160 7.53 12.05 -0.80
CA PHE A 160 6.88 11.28 -1.86
C PHE A 160 7.95 10.57 -2.72
N ASN A 161 7.59 9.48 -3.37
CA ASN A 161 8.50 8.79 -4.28
C ASN A 161 8.19 9.11 -5.74
N ARG A 162 9.06 8.68 -6.65
CA ARG A 162 8.91 8.89 -8.09
C ARG A 162 7.54 8.44 -8.64
N ARG A 163 7.01 7.30 -8.14
CA ARG A 163 5.71 6.78 -8.58
C ARG A 163 4.59 7.77 -8.25
N TRP A 164 4.59 8.34 -7.05
CA TRP A 164 3.61 9.36 -6.65
C TRP A 164 3.64 10.57 -7.61
N LEU A 165 4.84 11.04 -7.99
CA LEU A 165 4.99 12.15 -8.92
C LEU A 165 4.34 11.84 -10.28
N GLU A 166 4.59 10.65 -10.83
CA GLU A 166 4.01 10.20 -12.11
C GLU A 166 2.47 10.17 -12.06
N HIS A 167 1.88 9.79 -10.92
CA HIS A 167 0.43 9.78 -10.73
C HIS A 167 -0.18 11.17 -10.53
N VAL A 168 0.47 12.05 -9.76
CA VAL A 168 -0.11 13.33 -9.33
C VAL A 168 0.18 14.47 -10.31
N PHE A 169 1.28 14.42 -11.06
CA PHE A 169 1.70 15.52 -11.93
C PHE A 169 0.64 15.90 -12.95
N ALA A 170 -0.02 14.94 -13.60
CA ALA A 170 -1.05 15.22 -14.60
C ALA A 170 -2.21 16.05 -14.03
N ARG A 171 -2.60 15.75 -12.78
CA ARG A 171 -3.65 16.48 -12.06
C ARG A 171 -3.22 17.91 -11.72
N GLU A 172 -2.01 18.08 -11.19
CA GLU A 172 -1.50 19.41 -10.83
C GLU A 172 -1.29 20.29 -12.06
N ASN A 173 -0.75 19.73 -13.15
CA ASN A 173 -0.61 20.42 -14.42
C ASN A 173 -1.96 20.87 -14.99
N ALA A 174 -2.95 19.98 -15.03
CA ALA A 174 -4.30 20.33 -15.48
C ALA A 174 -4.93 21.44 -14.62
N ARG A 175 -4.74 21.39 -13.30
CA ARG A 175 -5.24 22.43 -12.38
C ARG A 175 -4.59 23.80 -12.66
N CYS A 176 -3.26 23.83 -12.77
CA CYS A 176 -2.51 25.05 -13.07
C CYS A 176 -2.94 25.62 -14.43
N ALA A 177 -3.00 24.78 -15.48
CA ALA A 177 -3.43 25.18 -16.81
C ALA A 177 -4.86 25.74 -16.83
N PHE A 178 -5.80 25.07 -16.14
CA PHE A 178 -7.20 25.53 -16.04
C PHE A 178 -7.31 26.90 -15.36
N SER A 179 -6.52 27.14 -14.31
CA SER A 179 -6.50 28.41 -13.57
C SER A 179 -5.62 29.50 -14.20
N GLY A 180 -4.97 29.23 -15.33
CA GLY A 180 -4.01 30.14 -15.95
C GLY A 180 -2.77 30.43 -15.09
N GLN A 181 -2.45 29.53 -14.15
CA GLN A 181 -1.33 29.68 -13.21
C GLN A 181 -0.10 28.90 -13.69
N PRO A 182 1.12 29.42 -13.45
CA PRO A 182 2.35 28.72 -13.82
C PRO A 182 2.61 27.51 -12.91
N LEU A 183 3.37 26.55 -13.42
CA LEU A 183 3.92 25.42 -12.66
C LEU A 183 5.42 25.37 -12.87
N SER A 184 6.20 25.32 -11.79
CA SER A 184 7.65 25.20 -11.85
C SER A 184 8.12 23.90 -11.18
N LEU A 185 9.30 23.44 -11.57
CA LEU A 185 9.94 22.24 -11.05
C LEU A 185 11.41 22.53 -10.72
N LEU A 186 11.84 22.06 -9.56
CA LEU A 186 13.25 22.00 -9.18
C LEU A 186 13.70 20.54 -9.19
N MET A 187 14.79 20.25 -9.89
CA MET A 187 15.55 19.00 -9.76
C MET A 187 16.77 19.28 -8.89
N LEU A 188 17.03 18.43 -7.90
CA LEU A 188 18.07 18.65 -6.90
C LEU A 188 18.91 17.40 -6.75
N ASP A 189 20.19 17.57 -6.45
CA ASP A 189 21.15 16.49 -6.17
C ASP A 189 22.09 16.90 -5.05
N VAL A 190 22.39 15.94 -4.16
CA VAL A 190 23.29 16.15 -3.03
C VAL A 190 24.74 16.13 -3.52
N ASP A 191 25.44 17.24 -3.34
CA ASP A 191 26.77 17.41 -3.87
C ASP A 191 27.76 16.42 -3.24
N HIS A 192 28.51 15.72 -4.09
CA HIS A 192 29.56 14.78 -3.68
C HIS A 192 29.06 13.62 -2.78
N PHE A 193 27.80 13.22 -2.88
CA PHE A 193 27.20 12.20 -2.00
C PHE A 193 27.94 10.85 -2.01
N LYS A 194 28.40 10.38 -3.18
CA LYS A 194 29.25 9.18 -3.26
C LYS A 194 30.51 9.32 -2.37
N ARG A 195 31.22 10.45 -2.45
CA ARG A 195 32.42 10.70 -1.64
C ARG A 195 32.08 10.80 -0.15
N TYR A 196 30.92 11.39 0.18
CA TYR A 196 30.42 11.44 1.54
C TYR A 196 30.22 10.03 2.11
N ASN A 197 29.57 9.14 1.35
CA ASN A 197 29.41 7.72 1.71
C ASN A 197 30.74 6.99 1.85
N ASP A 198 31.66 7.19 0.91
CA ASP A 198 32.98 6.56 0.93
C ASP A 198 33.79 6.97 2.19
N GLN A 199 33.58 8.18 2.71
CA GLN A 199 34.29 8.73 3.87
C GLN A 199 33.63 8.40 5.22
N HIS A 200 32.30 8.39 5.27
CA HIS A 200 31.53 8.30 6.53
C HIS A 200 30.67 7.04 6.66
N GLY A 201 30.60 6.22 5.61
CA GLY A 201 29.77 5.03 5.53
C GLY A 201 28.33 5.32 5.07
N HIS A 202 27.68 4.30 4.50
CA HIS A 202 26.32 4.42 3.96
C HIS A 202 25.28 4.87 4.99
N LEU A 203 25.41 4.42 6.24
CA LEU A 203 24.49 4.82 7.31
C LEU A 203 24.57 6.33 7.61
N ALA A 204 25.76 6.94 7.49
CA ALA A 204 25.91 8.39 7.59
C ALA A 204 25.26 9.10 6.40
N GLY A 205 25.38 8.54 5.19
CA GLY A 205 24.69 9.04 4.00
C GLY A 205 23.17 9.02 4.15
N ASP A 206 22.62 7.93 4.69
CA ASP A 206 21.20 7.81 4.97
C ASP A 206 20.70 8.93 5.90
N TYR A 207 21.44 9.20 6.99
CA TYR A 207 21.12 10.32 7.87
C TYR A 207 21.26 11.69 7.19
N ALA A 208 22.23 11.86 6.30
CA ALA A 208 22.37 13.08 5.51
C ALA A 208 21.18 13.28 4.56
N LEU A 209 20.66 12.22 3.94
CA LEU A 209 19.45 12.29 3.10
C LEU A 209 18.20 12.62 3.92
N CYS A 210 18.08 12.07 5.13
CA CYS A 210 17.01 12.43 6.07
C CYS A 210 17.10 13.91 6.47
N LEU A 211 18.30 14.40 6.76
CA LEU A 211 18.54 15.83 7.05
C LEU A 211 18.13 16.71 5.87
N VAL A 212 18.54 16.35 4.65
CA VAL A 212 18.17 17.07 3.42
C VAL A 212 16.65 17.14 3.31
N ALA A 213 15.97 15.99 3.32
CA ALA A 213 14.52 15.95 3.18
C ALA A 213 13.79 16.75 4.27
N HIS A 214 14.22 16.64 5.53
CA HIS A 214 13.66 17.38 6.64
C HIS A 214 13.83 18.90 6.47
N THR A 215 15.04 19.33 6.12
CA THR A 215 15.38 20.75 5.92
C THR A 215 14.59 21.34 4.76
N LEU A 216 14.49 20.61 3.64
CA LEU A 216 13.72 21.04 2.48
C LEU A 216 12.23 21.16 2.84
N ARG A 217 11.64 20.13 3.48
CA ARG A 217 10.21 20.09 3.81
C ARG A 217 9.78 21.26 4.70
N ASN A 218 10.61 21.66 5.67
CA ASN A 218 10.31 22.79 6.56
C ASN A 218 10.32 24.17 5.85
N GLN A 219 10.86 24.23 4.65
CA GLN A 219 10.98 25.46 3.84
C GLN A 219 9.95 25.52 2.70
N LEU A 220 9.15 24.46 2.52
CA LEU A 220 8.17 24.33 1.46
C LEU A 220 6.76 24.71 1.95
N ARG A 221 5.93 25.20 1.02
CA ARG A 221 4.52 25.54 1.31
C ARG A 221 3.69 24.25 1.36
N PRO A 222 2.51 24.24 2.00
CA PRO A 222 1.63 23.06 2.01
C PRO A 222 1.23 22.51 0.63
N LYS A 223 1.24 23.36 -0.41
CA LYS A 223 0.94 22.96 -1.80
C LYS A 223 2.16 22.43 -2.57
N ASP A 224 3.37 22.67 -2.06
CA ASP A 224 4.60 22.22 -2.70
C ASP A 224 4.84 20.75 -2.36
N SER A 225 5.38 19.98 -3.30
CA SER A 225 5.58 18.55 -3.13
C SER A 225 7.04 18.18 -3.24
N LEU A 226 7.61 17.62 -2.18
CA LEU A 226 8.96 17.06 -2.15
C LEU A 226 8.92 15.58 -2.51
N VAL A 227 9.67 15.21 -3.54
CA VAL A 227 9.74 13.86 -4.09
C VAL A 227 11.19 13.39 -4.06
N ARG A 228 11.47 12.19 -3.55
CA ARG A 228 12.74 11.51 -3.78
C ARG A 228 12.66 10.77 -5.12
N PHE A 229 13.44 11.25 -6.09
CA PHE A 229 13.38 10.80 -7.47
C PHE A 229 14.37 9.65 -7.76
N GLY A 230 15.53 9.70 -7.11
CA GLY A 230 16.61 8.72 -7.21
C GLY A 230 17.29 8.48 -5.86
N GLY A 231 18.50 7.92 -5.88
CA GLY A 231 19.26 7.61 -4.66
C GLY A 231 19.57 8.85 -3.84
N GLU A 232 20.13 9.87 -4.48
CA GLU A 232 20.54 11.16 -3.90
C GLU A 232 19.84 12.37 -4.56
N GLU A 233 18.82 12.09 -5.38
CA GLU A 233 18.13 13.06 -6.22
C GLU A 233 16.72 13.33 -5.69
N PHE A 234 16.35 14.61 -5.66
CA PHE A 234 15.03 15.07 -5.27
C PHE A 234 14.41 15.89 -6.38
N VAL A 235 13.08 15.87 -6.44
CA VAL A 235 12.26 16.74 -7.28
C VAL A 235 11.33 17.53 -6.37
N ILE A 236 11.18 18.82 -6.61
CA ILE A 236 10.18 19.66 -5.97
C ILE A 236 9.24 20.21 -7.03
N VAL A 237 7.96 19.89 -6.89
CA VAL A 237 6.89 20.46 -7.71
C VAL A 237 6.37 21.71 -7.00
N LEU A 238 6.32 22.82 -7.74
CA LEU A 238 5.94 24.14 -7.27
C LEU A 238 4.73 24.65 -8.08
N PRO A 239 3.50 24.26 -7.70
CA PRO A 239 2.29 24.77 -8.35
C PRO A 239 2.13 26.28 -8.10
N GLU A 240 1.50 26.96 -9.05
CA GLU A 240 1.14 28.38 -8.97
C GLU A 240 2.35 29.29 -8.73
N LEU A 241 3.52 28.92 -9.28
CA LEU A 241 4.76 29.71 -9.19
C LEU A 241 5.46 29.80 -10.54
N ALA A 242 5.77 31.04 -10.94
CA ALA A 242 6.61 31.30 -12.09
C ALA A 242 8.09 31.05 -11.75
N ALA A 243 8.92 30.89 -12.78
CA ALA A 243 10.36 30.61 -12.63
C ALA A 243 11.07 31.60 -11.69
N LYS A 244 10.71 32.89 -11.75
CA LYS A 244 11.32 33.93 -10.91
C LYS A 244 11.08 33.69 -9.41
N GLU A 245 9.86 33.29 -9.04
CA GLU A 245 9.50 33.03 -7.65
C GLU A 245 10.04 31.69 -7.19
N ALA A 246 9.96 30.68 -8.06
CA ALA A 246 10.54 29.35 -7.84
C ALA A 246 12.06 29.42 -7.62
N ARG A 247 12.77 30.30 -8.34
CA ARG A 247 14.20 30.58 -8.11
C ARG A 247 14.47 31.10 -6.71
N GLY A 248 13.60 31.98 -6.19
CA GLY A 248 13.70 32.47 -4.80
C GLY A 248 13.57 31.35 -3.77
N ILE A 249 12.65 30.41 -3.99
CA ILE A 249 12.51 29.20 -3.15
C ILE A 249 13.76 28.32 -3.27
N GLY A 250 14.21 28.02 -4.49
CA GLY A 250 15.39 27.19 -4.71
C GLY A 250 16.66 27.74 -4.06
N GLU A 251 16.90 29.04 -4.12
CA GLU A 251 18.01 29.68 -3.42
C GLU A 251 17.87 29.64 -1.89
N ARG A 252 16.65 29.77 -1.36
CA ARG A 252 16.40 29.62 0.08
C ARG A 252 16.70 28.20 0.54
N LEU A 253 16.26 27.19 -0.21
CA LEU A 253 16.53 25.77 0.08
C LEU A 253 18.04 25.49 0.08
N ARG A 254 18.74 25.94 -0.97
CA ARG A 254 20.19 25.81 -1.10
C ARG A 254 20.94 26.41 0.09
N LYS A 255 20.64 27.67 0.42
CA LYS A 255 21.28 28.38 1.55
C LYS A 255 20.99 27.72 2.89
N SER A 256 19.77 27.19 3.08
CA SER A 256 19.39 26.53 4.33
C SER A 256 20.25 25.29 4.59
N LEU A 257 20.60 24.51 3.56
CA LEU A 257 21.49 23.36 3.68
C LEU A 257 22.96 23.77 3.80
N GLU A 258 23.40 24.76 3.01
CA GLU A 258 24.76 25.32 3.08
C GLU A 258 25.14 25.83 4.48
N GLN A 259 24.17 26.36 5.23
CA GLN A 259 24.38 26.87 6.58
C GLN A 259 24.58 25.77 7.64
N ILE A 260 24.25 24.52 7.33
CA ILE A 260 24.42 23.39 8.26
C ILE A 260 25.84 22.87 8.10
N SER A 261 26.77 23.33 8.94
CA SER A 261 28.16 22.86 8.90
C SER A 261 28.31 21.43 9.45
N THR A 262 27.54 21.10 10.49
CA THR A 262 27.50 19.78 11.13
C THR A 262 26.12 19.49 11.70
N PHE A 263 25.81 18.22 11.91
CA PHE A 263 24.57 17.78 12.56
C PHE A 263 24.80 16.53 13.41
N TYR A 264 23.93 16.33 14.40
CA TYR A 264 23.97 15.14 15.27
C TYR A 264 23.20 13.98 14.65
N SER A 265 23.78 12.79 14.71
CA SER A 265 23.16 11.53 14.29
C SER A 265 23.44 10.42 15.31
N PRO A 266 22.71 9.29 15.26
CA PRO A 266 23.00 8.11 16.10
C PRO A 266 24.41 7.53 15.92
N VAL A 267 25.08 7.82 14.80
CA VAL A 267 26.47 7.40 14.54
C VAL A 267 27.51 8.46 14.93
N GLY A 268 27.07 9.58 15.50
CA GLY A 268 27.92 10.69 15.94
C GLY A 268 27.64 12.01 15.23
N VAL A 269 28.56 12.97 15.38
CA VAL A 269 28.49 14.26 14.69
C VAL A 269 28.99 14.09 13.26
N LEU A 270 28.16 14.45 12.29
CA LEU A 270 28.45 14.34 10.87
C LEU A 270 28.57 15.72 10.23
N PRO A 271 29.41 15.89 9.19
CA PRO A 271 29.45 17.13 8.41
C PRO A 271 28.17 17.30 7.61
N GLY A 272 27.72 18.53 7.42
CA GLY A 272 26.59 18.82 6.54
C GLY A 272 26.92 18.62 5.06
N VAL A 273 25.91 18.83 4.23
CA VAL A 273 25.99 18.63 2.78
C VAL A 273 25.45 19.86 2.05
N THR A 274 25.96 20.11 0.84
CA THR A 274 25.40 21.11 -0.07
C THR A 274 24.58 20.44 -1.17
N ILE A 275 23.76 21.23 -1.85
CA ILE A 275 22.94 20.76 -2.97
C ILE A 275 23.13 21.65 -4.20
N SER A 276 23.08 21.01 -5.36
CA SER A 276 22.93 21.69 -6.64
C SER A 276 21.49 21.58 -7.12
N LEU A 277 20.98 22.61 -7.81
CA LEU A 277 19.61 22.66 -8.28
C LEU A 277 19.53 23.05 -9.76
N GLY A 278 18.63 22.39 -10.48
CA GLY A 278 18.14 22.79 -11.80
C GLY A 278 16.69 23.25 -11.72
N LEU A 279 16.42 24.47 -12.16
CA LEU A 279 15.09 25.04 -12.21
C LEU A 279 14.54 24.98 -13.63
N THR A 280 13.24 24.70 -13.72
CA THR A 280 12.51 24.91 -14.96
C THR A 280 11.06 25.28 -14.68
N GLN A 281 10.43 25.94 -15.64
CA GLN A 281 9.00 26.21 -15.64
C GLN A 281 8.34 25.39 -16.75
N MET A 282 7.13 24.90 -16.47
CA MET A 282 6.27 24.24 -17.45
C MET A 282 5.98 25.15 -18.64
N GLN A 283 6.12 24.60 -19.84
CA GLN A 283 5.76 25.22 -21.10
C GLN A 283 4.51 24.55 -21.68
N ASN A 284 3.86 25.21 -22.64
CA ASN A 284 2.68 24.65 -23.29
C ASN A 284 3.03 23.30 -23.95
N SER A 285 2.21 22.29 -23.68
CA SER A 285 2.37 20.92 -24.22
C SER A 285 3.58 20.13 -23.71
N ASP A 286 4.27 20.58 -22.67
CA ASP A 286 5.29 19.76 -22.02
C ASP A 286 4.68 18.46 -21.46
N SER A 287 5.42 17.36 -21.58
CA SER A 287 5.21 16.16 -20.77
C SER A 287 6.02 16.24 -19.48
N LEU A 288 5.69 15.39 -18.49
CA LEU A 288 6.50 15.26 -17.28
C LEU A 288 7.96 14.92 -17.63
N GLN A 289 8.18 14.03 -18.59
CA GLN A 289 9.51 13.62 -19.01
C GLN A 289 10.31 14.77 -19.63
N ALA A 290 9.67 15.60 -20.47
CA ALA A 290 10.32 16.77 -21.05
C ALA A 290 10.69 17.81 -20.00
N LEU A 291 9.80 18.04 -19.02
CA LEU A 291 10.02 18.95 -17.91
C LEU A 291 11.20 18.47 -17.04
N ILE A 292 11.22 17.19 -16.67
CA ILE A 292 12.32 16.59 -15.89
C ILE A 292 13.64 16.68 -16.65
N ALA A 293 13.66 16.33 -17.95
CA ALA A 293 14.88 16.39 -18.75
C ALA A 293 15.47 17.82 -18.82
N ARG A 294 14.62 18.84 -18.89
CA ARG A 294 15.05 20.24 -18.89
C ARG A 294 15.57 20.68 -17.52
N ALA A 295 14.93 20.24 -16.43
CA ALA A 295 15.41 20.48 -15.08
C ALA A 295 16.75 19.77 -14.81
N ASP A 296 16.91 18.55 -15.28
CA ASP A 296 18.15 17.77 -15.17
C ASP A 296 19.31 18.43 -15.95
N ALA A 297 19.04 18.93 -17.17
CA ALA A 297 20.03 19.70 -17.91
C ALA A 297 20.49 20.97 -17.16
N ALA A 298 19.57 21.67 -16.50
CA ALA A 298 19.90 22.82 -15.66
C ALA A 298 20.69 22.39 -14.40
N LEU A 299 20.33 21.27 -13.77
CA LEU A 299 21.06 20.71 -12.63
C LEU A 299 22.50 20.33 -13.03
N TYR A 300 22.65 19.72 -14.21
CA TYR A 300 23.96 19.38 -14.76
C TYR A 300 24.84 20.64 -14.96
N GLN A 301 24.26 21.74 -15.45
CA GLN A 301 24.96 23.03 -15.53
C GLN A 301 25.39 23.53 -14.15
N ALA A 302 24.53 23.42 -13.13
CA ALA A 302 24.88 23.78 -11.75
C ALA A 302 26.09 22.98 -11.25
N LYS A 303 26.11 21.66 -11.50
CA LYS A 303 27.24 20.79 -11.15
C LYS A 303 28.53 21.19 -11.88
N GLN A 304 28.46 21.51 -13.17
CA GLN A 304 29.61 21.90 -13.99
C GLN A 304 30.20 23.27 -13.59
N GLN A 305 29.36 24.21 -13.18
CA GLN A 305 29.82 25.54 -12.78
C GLN A 305 30.40 25.59 -11.37
N GLY A 306 30.54 24.45 -10.68
CA GLY A 306 31.18 24.36 -9.37
C GLY A 306 30.24 24.00 -8.22
N ARG A 307 29.07 23.41 -8.52
CA ARG A 307 28.10 22.92 -7.53
C ARG A 307 27.56 24.00 -6.58
N ASN A 308 26.79 23.60 -5.57
CA ASN A 308 26.18 24.47 -4.55
C ASN A 308 25.57 25.74 -5.17
N ARG A 309 24.72 25.55 -6.18
CA ARG A 309 24.08 26.66 -6.92
C ARG A 309 22.81 26.21 -7.63
N LEU A 310 22.07 27.20 -8.12
CA LEU A 310 20.87 27.01 -8.93
C LEU A 310 21.07 27.56 -10.35
N CYS A 311 20.86 26.70 -11.35
CA CYS A 311 20.81 27.07 -12.76
C CYS A 311 19.39 26.89 -13.33
N GLY A 312 19.07 27.53 -14.47
CA GLY A 312 17.77 27.43 -15.14
C GLY A 312 16.81 28.59 -14.94
#